data_AF-A0A7Z0IKS4-F1
#
_entry.id   AF-A0A7Z0IKS4-F1
#
_cell.length_a   1.000
_cell.length_b   1.000
_cell.length_c   1.000
_cell.angle_alpha   90.00
_cell.angle_beta   90.00
_cell.angle_gamma   90.00
#
_symmetry.space_group_name_H-M   'P 1'
#
loop_
_entity.id
_entity.type
_entity.pdbx_description
1 polymer ?
#
loop_
_entity_poly.entity_id
_entity_poly.type
_entity_poly.pdbx_seq_one_letter_code
_entity_poly.pdbx_strand_id
1 'polypeptide(L)'
;MDISRATISRPGTAVIAAGAVVGIGTQALAAAAWPGYDPLARTISSLGTAASPWHALVNAVFVINALALAGGGIVLVVAGRGPVRAGSVLIAIAGALGLLVAAVPEDANLALHSIGALNLPLAGIGLLLIGAGLLRGGRPRLGATAVAAGVLGLVGTVLFVAIQAGAPLGAYPGLVERAISYPAKVWFVAAALAGGRR
;
A
#
# COMPACT_ATOMS: atom_id res chain seq x y z
N MET A 1 -30.70 11.68 -10.07
CA MET A 1 -29.56 10.74 -10.21
C MET A 1 -29.41 10.05 -8.87
N ASP A 2 -29.85 8.81 -8.76
CA ASP A 2 -29.81 8.04 -7.52
C ASP A 2 -28.34 7.84 -7.12
N ILE A 3 -27.90 8.57 -6.09
CA ILE A 3 -26.55 8.50 -5.51
C ILE A 3 -26.48 7.28 -4.60
N SER A 4 -26.98 6.14 -5.11
CA SER A 4 -27.11 4.89 -4.39
C SER A 4 -25.76 4.57 -3.75
N ARG A 5 -25.83 4.37 -2.43
CA ARG A 5 -24.73 4.24 -1.46
C ARG A 5 -23.42 3.85 -2.13
N ALA A 6 -22.41 4.72 -2.07
CA ALA A 6 -21.08 4.36 -2.52
C ALA A 6 -20.59 3.15 -1.69
N THR A 7 -20.65 1.97 -2.28
CA THR A 7 -20.23 0.72 -1.65
C THR A 7 -18.85 0.33 -2.14
N ILE A 8 -18.03 -0.13 -1.21
CA ILE A 8 -16.77 -0.83 -1.52
C ILE A 8 -17.07 -2.33 -1.51
N SER A 9 -16.60 -3.07 -2.52
CA SER A 9 -16.97 -4.49 -2.66
C SER A 9 -16.19 -5.36 -1.68
N ARG A 10 -16.90 -6.27 -0.99
CA ARG A 10 -16.30 -7.21 -0.03
C ARG A 10 -15.22 -8.07 -0.70
N PRO A 11 -15.45 -8.69 -1.88
CA PRO A 11 -14.44 -9.55 -2.50
C PRO A 11 -13.16 -8.77 -2.84
N GLY A 12 -13.29 -7.56 -3.38
CA GLY A 12 -12.13 -6.71 -3.70
C GLY A 12 -11.32 -6.35 -2.45
N THR A 13 -11.98 -5.90 -1.37
CA THR A 13 -11.28 -5.62 -0.11
C THR A 13 -10.67 -6.85 0.53
N ALA A 14 -11.30 -8.02 0.43
CA ALA A 14 -10.82 -9.26 1.03
C ALA A 14 -9.54 -9.76 0.35
N VAL A 15 -9.47 -9.69 -0.98
CA VAL A 15 -8.27 -10.04 -1.75
C VAL A 15 -7.09 -9.15 -1.33
N ILE A 16 -7.30 -7.82 -1.29
CA ILE A 16 -6.24 -6.88 -0.87
C ILE A 16 -5.83 -7.12 0.58
N ALA A 17 -6.80 -7.36 1.47
CA ALA A 17 -6.55 -7.63 2.89
C ALA A 17 -5.72 -8.91 3.10
N ALA A 18 -6.02 -9.99 2.36
CA ALA A 18 -5.27 -11.24 2.45
C ALA A 18 -3.80 -11.03 2.04
N GLY A 19 -3.56 -10.33 0.93
CA GLY A 19 -2.21 -9.91 0.54
C GLY A 19 -1.55 -9.09 1.65
N ALA A 20 -2.21 -8.01 2.10
CA ALA A 20 -1.69 -7.14 3.15
C ALA A 20 -1.23 -7.89 4.42
N VAL A 21 -2.02 -8.84 4.91
CA VAL A 21 -1.69 -9.65 6.10
C VAL A 21 -0.45 -10.49 5.86
N VAL A 22 -0.41 -11.25 4.76
CA VAL A 22 0.77 -12.06 4.38
C VAL A 22 2.00 -11.17 4.21
N GLY A 23 1.83 -10.03 3.55
CA GLY A 23 2.88 -9.04 3.34
C GLY A 23 3.50 -8.51 4.62
N ILE A 24 2.69 -8.00 5.54
CA ILE A 24 3.16 -7.43 6.81
C ILE A 24 3.79 -8.52 7.67
N GLY A 25 3.17 -9.70 7.74
CA GLY A 25 3.70 -10.84 8.50
C GLY A 25 5.08 -11.27 8.01
N THR A 26 5.24 -11.49 6.71
CA THR A 26 6.54 -11.90 6.13
C THR A 26 7.61 -10.82 6.32
N GLN A 27 7.27 -9.54 6.19
CA GLN A 27 8.22 -8.45 6.44
C GLN A 27 8.69 -8.44 7.89
N ALA A 28 7.78 -8.62 8.85
CA ALA A 28 8.13 -8.67 10.26
C ALA A 28 9.04 -9.87 10.58
N LEU A 29 8.75 -11.04 10.01
CA LEU A 29 9.57 -12.24 10.18
C LEU A 29 10.96 -12.10 9.54
N ALA A 30 11.03 -11.57 8.32
CA ALA A 30 12.31 -11.32 7.64
C ALA A 30 13.17 -10.30 8.40
N ALA A 31 12.56 -9.23 8.91
CA ALA A 31 13.25 -8.26 9.76
C ALA A 31 13.77 -8.89 11.05
N ALA A 32 12.97 -9.71 11.73
CA ALA A 32 13.39 -10.42 12.94
C ALA A 32 14.51 -11.45 12.68
N ALA A 33 14.55 -12.01 11.47
CA ALA A 33 15.57 -12.97 11.05
C ALA A 33 16.88 -12.30 10.59
N TRP A 34 16.95 -10.97 10.45
CA TRP A 34 18.13 -10.25 9.98
C TRP A 34 18.92 -9.66 11.15
N PRO A 35 20.10 -10.22 11.51
CA PRO A 35 20.91 -9.72 12.61
C PRO A 35 21.29 -8.24 12.43
N GLY A 36 21.05 -7.43 13.46
CA GLY A 36 21.35 -6.00 13.44
C GLY A 36 20.42 -5.15 12.56
N TYR A 37 19.29 -5.71 12.10
CA TYR A 37 18.30 -4.94 11.37
C TYR A 37 17.57 -3.95 12.29
N ASP A 38 17.69 -2.66 11.99
CA ASP A 38 16.90 -1.61 12.62
C ASP A 38 15.73 -1.21 11.70
N PRO A 39 14.47 -1.47 12.07
CA PRO A 39 13.30 -1.11 11.26
C PRO A 39 13.06 0.40 11.13
N LEU A 40 13.69 1.22 11.97
CA LEU A 40 13.61 2.67 11.83
C LEU A 40 14.60 3.16 10.77
N ALA A 41 15.82 2.63 10.77
CA ALA A 41 16.88 3.02 9.84
C ALA A 41 16.80 2.32 8.48
N ARG A 42 16.32 1.07 8.40
CA ARG A 42 16.29 0.29 7.14
C ARG A 42 14.89 0.24 6.52
N THR A 43 14.85 0.50 5.22
CA THR A 43 13.67 0.43 4.35
C THR A 43 13.02 -0.96 4.36
N ILE A 44 11.71 -1.03 4.10
CA ILE A 44 11.02 -2.26 3.73
C ILE A 44 11.65 -2.82 2.45
N SER A 45 11.97 -1.98 1.47
CA SER A 45 12.67 -2.40 0.24
C SER A 45 14.00 -3.13 0.52
N SER A 46 14.73 -2.75 1.57
CA SER A 46 15.98 -3.45 1.92
C SER A 46 15.78 -4.93 2.25
N LEU A 47 14.59 -5.32 2.74
CA LEU A 47 14.26 -6.72 3.01
C LEU A 47 14.23 -7.59 1.73
N GLY A 48 14.11 -6.97 0.56
CA GLY A 48 14.15 -7.63 -0.75
C GLY A 48 15.52 -7.69 -1.41
N THR A 49 16.53 -7.04 -0.81
CA THR A 49 17.93 -7.02 -1.32
C THR A 49 18.67 -8.30 -0.97
N ALA A 50 19.72 -8.64 -1.70
CA ALA A 50 20.54 -9.84 -1.45
C ALA A 50 21.19 -9.87 -0.05
N ALA A 51 21.27 -8.72 0.63
CA ALA A 51 21.77 -8.63 2.00
C ALA A 51 20.78 -9.17 3.06
N SER A 52 19.48 -9.24 2.74
CA SER A 52 18.45 -9.79 3.62
C SER A 52 18.47 -11.31 3.57
N PRO A 53 18.58 -12.03 4.71
CA PRO A 53 18.64 -13.50 4.71
C PRO A 53 17.45 -14.17 4.00
N TRP A 54 16.28 -13.53 4.03
CA TRP A 54 15.02 -14.08 3.51
C TRP A 54 14.53 -13.32 2.27
N HIS A 55 15.44 -12.66 1.54
CA HIS A 55 15.10 -11.80 0.39
C HIS A 55 14.23 -12.49 -0.66
N ALA A 56 14.47 -13.77 -0.95
CA ALA A 56 13.69 -14.53 -1.94
C ALA A 56 12.22 -14.68 -1.51
N LEU A 57 11.99 -15.01 -0.22
CA LEU A 57 10.64 -15.11 0.34
C LEU A 57 9.94 -13.74 0.36
N VAL A 58 10.67 -12.69 0.75
CA VAL A 58 10.14 -11.32 0.78
C VAL A 58 9.72 -10.87 -0.62
N ASN A 59 10.56 -11.09 -1.64
CA ASN A 59 10.26 -10.72 -3.02
C ASN A 59 9.07 -11.51 -3.58
N ALA A 60 8.98 -12.82 -3.29
CA ALA A 60 7.82 -13.62 -3.67
C ALA A 60 6.52 -13.07 -3.03
N VAL A 61 6.57 -12.66 -1.76
CA VAL A 61 5.43 -12.05 -1.08
C VAL A 61 5.14 -10.64 -1.58
N PHE A 62 6.14 -9.87 -2.03
CA PHE A 62 5.91 -8.61 -2.73
C PHE A 62 5.14 -8.81 -4.03
N VAL A 63 5.45 -9.87 -4.80
CA VAL A 63 4.64 -10.25 -5.99
C VAL A 63 3.20 -10.57 -5.58
N ILE A 64 3.00 -11.39 -4.55
CA ILE A 64 1.65 -11.74 -4.06
C ILE A 64 0.87 -10.50 -3.64
N ASN A 65 1.49 -9.58 -2.91
CA ASN A 65 0.87 -8.32 -2.49
C ASN A 65 0.49 -7.45 -3.68
N ALA A 66 1.38 -7.33 -4.66
CA ALA A 66 1.17 -6.54 -5.85
C ALA A 66 0.02 -7.10 -6.69
N LEU A 67 -0.04 -8.42 -6.88
CA LEU A 67 -1.15 -9.11 -7.53
C LEU A 67 -2.46 -8.94 -6.76
N ALA A 68 -2.44 -9.09 -5.44
CA ALA A 68 -3.62 -8.90 -4.60
C ALA A 68 -4.15 -7.45 -4.67
N LEU A 69 -3.25 -6.46 -4.66
CA LEU A 69 -3.60 -5.05 -4.80
C LEU A 69 -4.17 -4.75 -6.19
N ALA A 70 -3.54 -5.28 -7.25
CA ALA A 70 -3.99 -5.11 -8.63
C ALA A 70 -5.36 -5.77 -8.86
N GLY A 71 -5.47 -7.07 -8.54
CA GLY A 71 -6.67 -7.86 -8.72
C GLY A 71 -7.83 -7.37 -7.85
N GLY A 72 -7.57 -7.09 -6.58
CA GLY A 72 -8.58 -6.50 -5.70
C GLY A 72 -9.02 -5.11 -6.17
N GLY A 73 -8.09 -4.27 -6.63
CA GLY A 73 -8.38 -2.99 -7.27
C GLY A 73 -9.32 -3.14 -8.47
N ILE A 74 -9.04 -4.09 -9.37
CA ILE A 74 -9.91 -4.38 -10.53
C ILE A 74 -11.33 -4.78 -10.08
N VAL A 75 -11.45 -5.64 -9.08
CA VAL A 75 -12.75 -6.04 -8.53
C VAL A 75 -13.49 -4.85 -7.91
N LEU A 76 -12.78 -3.92 -7.28
CA LEU A 76 -13.34 -2.66 -6.78
C LEU A 76 -13.76 -1.72 -7.90
N VAL A 77 -13.03 -1.66 -9.02
CA VAL A 77 -13.40 -0.86 -10.20
C VAL A 77 -14.74 -1.32 -10.79
N VAL A 78 -14.93 -2.63 -10.95
CA VAL A 78 -16.16 -3.21 -11.52
C VAL A 78 -17.37 -2.92 -10.64
N ALA A 79 -17.21 -2.97 -9.32
CA ALA A 79 -18.29 -2.76 -8.37
C ALA A 79 -18.53 -1.29 -7.99
N GLY A 80 -17.52 -0.43 -8.17
CA GLY A 80 -17.52 0.95 -7.73
C GLY A 80 -18.15 1.93 -8.72
N ARG A 81 -18.48 3.13 -8.22
CA ARG A 81 -18.94 4.27 -9.03
C ARG A 81 -18.25 5.56 -8.59
N GLY A 82 -18.23 6.56 -9.48
CA GLY A 82 -17.72 7.91 -9.18
C GLY A 82 -16.30 7.90 -8.57
N PRO A 83 -16.06 8.65 -7.49
CA PRO A 83 -14.74 8.70 -6.83
C PRO A 83 -14.21 7.35 -6.35
N VAL A 84 -15.09 6.43 -5.91
CA VAL A 84 -14.67 5.08 -5.50
C VAL A 84 -14.09 4.31 -6.68
N ARG A 85 -14.74 4.39 -7.86
CA ARG A 85 -14.22 3.74 -9.08
C ARG A 85 -12.89 4.35 -9.51
N ALA A 86 -12.80 5.68 -9.56
CA ALA A 86 -11.58 6.37 -9.92
C ALA A 86 -10.41 6.02 -8.99
N GLY A 87 -10.64 6.04 -7.67
CA GLY A 87 -9.63 5.61 -6.70
C GLY A 87 -9.25 4.14 -6.86
N SER A 88 -10.22 3.26 -7.14
CA SER A 88 -9.96 1.84 -7.36
C SER A 88 -9.11 1.56 -8.60
N VAL A 89 -9.23 2.38 -9.65
CA VAL A 89 -8.33 2.32 -10.82
C VAL A 89 -6.90 2.62 -10.38
N LEU A 90 -6.70 3.66 -9.56
CA LEU A 90 -5.37 3.98 -9.03
C LEU A 90 -4.81 2.87 -8.14
N ILE A 91 -5.66 2.21 -7.34
CA ILE A 91 -5.26 1.02 -6.57
C ILE A 91 -4.80 -0.11 -7.49
N ALA A 92 -5.53 -0.37 -8.59
CA ALA A 92 -5.16 -1.40 -9.55
C ALA A 92 -3.80 -1.10 -10.22
N ILE A 93 -3.59 0.16 -10.64
CA ILE A 93 -2.33 0.63 -11.22
C ILE A 93 -1.20 0.56 -10.21
N ALA A 94 -1.44 0.94 -8.95
CA ALA A 94 -0.47 0.82 -7.88
C ALA A 94 -0.06 -0.65 -7.67
N GLY A 95 -1.00 -1.59 -7.73
CA GLY A 95 -0.68 -3.02 -7.73
C GLY A 95 0.23 -3.43 -8.87
N ALA A 96 -0.06 -2.99 -10.10
CA ALA A 96 0.77 -3.28 -11.26
C ALA A 96 2.20 -2.71 -11.14
N LEU A 97 2.34 -1.48 -10.66
CA LEU A 97 3.65 -0.88 -10.36
C LEU A 97 4.37 -1.61 -9.22
N GLY A 98 3.64 -2.14 -8.25
CA GLY A 98 4.18 -2.99 -7.20
C GLY A 98 4.82 -4.28 -7.73
N LEU A 99 4.39 -4.80 -8.89
CA LEU A 99 5.06 -5.93 -9.54
C LEU A 99 6.46 -5.55 -10.02
N LEU A 100 6.63 -4.31 -10.48
CA LEU A 100 7.94 -3.81 -10.89
C LEU A 100 8.88 -3.68 -9.69
N VAL A 101 8.40 -3.20 -8.54
CA VAL A 101 9.15 -3.18 -7.28
C VAL A 101 9.60 -4.59 -6.88
N ALA A 102 8.70 -5.56 -6.97
CA ALA A 102 8.98 -6.95 -6.61
C ALA A 102 9.96 -7.65 -7.58
N ALA A 103 9.86 -7.33 -8.87
CA ALA A 103 10.70 -7.90 -9.92
C ALA A 103 12.10 -7.25 -9.97
N VAL A 104 12.22 -6.01 -9.50
CA VAL A 104 13.46 -5.23 -9.55
C VAL A 104 13.79 -4.72 -8.15
N PRO A 105 14.51 -5.53 -7.34
CA PRO A 105 15.03 -5.10 -6.04
C PRO A 105 15.87 -3.83 -6.14
N GLU A 106 15.92 -3.05 -5.05
CA GLU A 106 16.60 -1.75 -5.04
C GLU A 106 18.12 -1.84 -5.30
N ASP A 107 18.74 -2.96 -4.91
CA ASP A 107 20.16 -3.27 -5.13
C ASP A 107 20.46 -3.77 -6.56
N ALA A 108 19.43 -4.16 -7.32
CA ALA A 108 19.57 -4.58 -8.73
C ALA A 108 19.50 -3.39 -9.70
N ASN A 109 18.50 -2.52 -9.55
CA ASN A 109 18.37 -1.29 -10.33
C ASN A 109 17.50 -0.26 -9.61
N LEU A 110 18.15 0.67 -8.89
CA LEU A 110 17.48 1.67 -8.08
C LEU A 110 16.53 2.58 -8.89
N ALA A 111 16.89 2.95 -10.13
CA ALA A 111 16.07 3.83 -10.95
C ALA A 111 14.75 3.16 -11.34
N LEU A 112 14.82 1.90 -11.80
CA LEU A 112 13.63 1.15 -12.19
C LEU A 112 12.78 0.75 -10.98
N HIS A 113 13.42 0.41 -9.86
CA HIS A 113 12.75 0.22 -8.56
C HIS A 113 11.98 1.48 -8.15
N SER A 114 12.59 2.66 -8.31
CA SER A 114 11.96 3.95 -7.97
C SER A 114 10.74 4.26 -8.85
N ILE A 115 10.76 3.87 -10.12
CA ILE A 115 9.58 3.95 -11.00
C ILE A 115 8.46 3.03 -10.48
N GLY A 116 8.81 1.80 -10.08
CA GLY A 116 7.85 0.89 -9.44
C GLY A 116 7.30 1.45 -8.13
N ALA A 117 8.14 2.12 -7.34
CA ALA A 117 7.79 2.71 -6.05
C ALA A 117 6.77 3.86 -6.15
N LEU A 118 6.46 4.34 -7.36
CA LEU A 118 5.30 5.21 -7.62
C LEU A 118 3.97 4.54 -7.28
N ASN A 119 3.96 3.22 -7.05
CA ASN A 119 2.81 2.52 -6.48
C ASN A 119 2.34 3.14 -5.15
N LEU A 120 3.27 3.60 -4.31
CA LEU A 120 2.98 4.14 -2.99
C LEU A 120 2.14 5.44 -3.05
N PRO A 121 2.58 6.52 -3.73
CA PRO A 121 1.76 7.72 -3.86
C PRO A 121 0.44 7.46 -4.60
N LEU A 122 0.43 6.61 -5.63
CA LEU A 122 -0.82 6.27 -6.33
C LEU A 122 -1.82 5.55 -5.43
N ALA A 123 -1.37 4.64 -4.55
CA ALA A 123 -2.23 4.02 -3.56
C ALA A 123 -2.81 5.06 -2.57
N GLY A 124 -1.99 6.04 -2.17
CA GLY A 124 -2.41 7.17 -1.35
C GLY A 124 -3.51 8.01 -1.99
N ILE A 125 -3.33 8.44 -3.25
CA ILE A 125 -4.35 9.18 -4.01
C ILE A 125 -5.60 8.32 -4.21
N GLY A 126 -5.44 7.03 -4.50
CA GLY A 126 -6.53 6.08 -4.62
C GLY A 126 -7.40 6.03 -3.36
N LEU A 127 -6.77 5.99 -2.19
CA LEU A 127 -7.47 6.02 -0.90
C LEU A 127 -8.16 7.35 -0.59
N LEU A 128 -7.58 8.49 -0.99
CA LEU A 128 -8.26 9.78 -0.87
C LEU A 128 -9.58 9.80 -1.65
N LEU A 129 -9.55 9.31 -2.89
CA LEU A 129 -10.73 9.26 -3.76
C LEU A 129 -11.77 8.25 -3.27
N ILE A 130 -11.35 7.06 -2.85
CA ILE A 130 -12.22 6.06 -2.22
C ILE A 130 -12.84 6.64 -0.95
N GLY A 131 -12.03 7.27 -0.09
CA GLY A 131 -12.47 7.92 1.14
C GLY A 131 -13.51 8.99 0.90
N ALA A 132 -13.25 9.92 -0.03
CA ALA A 132 -14.20 10.95 -0.42
C ALA A 132 -15.52 10.36 -0.94
N GLY A 133 -15.46 9.28 -1.72
CA GLY A 133 -16.65 8.56 -2.17
C GLY A 133 -17.45 7.95 -1.02
N LEU A 134 -16.77 7.31 -0.06
CA LEU A 134 -17.40 6.69 1.11
C LEU A 134 -18.00 7.71 2.09
N LEU A 135 -17.34 8.86 2.27
CA LEU A 135 -17.86 9.99 3.05
C LEU A 135 -19.20 10.47 2.48
N ARG A 136 -19.25 10.69 1.16
CA ARG A 136 -20.49 11.09 0.45
C ARG A 136 -21.55 9.99 0.42
N GLY A 137 -21.13 8.72 0.42
CA GLY A 137 -22.01 7.55 0.37
C GLY A 137 -22.56 7.07 1.71
N GLY A 138 -22.41 7.85 2.79
CA GLY A 138 -22.97 7.53 4.10
C GLY A 138 -22.16 6.53 4.93
N ARG A 139 -20.87 6.35 4.64
CA ARG A 139 -19.94 5.51 5.43
C ARG A 139 -18.82 6.36 6.07
N PRO A 140 -19.16 7.34 6.93
CA PRO A 140 -18.24 8.40 7.33
C PRO A 140 -16.99 7.89 8.05
N ARG A 141 -17.12 6.91 8.95
CA ARG A 141 -15.97 6.34 9.68
C ARG A 141 -14.97 5.67 8.74
N LEU A 142 -15.46 4.83 7.82
CA LEU A 142 -14.61 4.12 6.86
C LEU A 142 -13.99 5.09 5.84
N GLY A 143 -14.75 6.11 5.42
CA GLY A 143 -14.26 7.16 4.53
C GLY A 143 -13.17 8.01 5.18
N ALA A 144 -13.37 8.46 6.42
CA ALA A 144 -12.41 9.28 7.16
C ALA A 144 -11.09 8.53 7.40
N THR A 145 -11.14 7.25 7.76
CA THR A 145 -9.91 6.45 7.93
C THR A 145 -9.21 6.20 6.61
N ALA A 146 -9.93 6.13 5.48
CA ALA A 146 -9.32 6.01 4.15
C ALA A 146 -8.59 7.29 3.78
N VAL A 147 -9.23 8.45 4.01
CA VAL A 147 -8.61 9.76 3.81
C VAL A 147 -7.36 9.88 4.67
N ALA A 148 -7.43 9.54 5.96
CA ALA A 148 -6.28 9.58 6.85
C ALA A 148 -5.12 8.69 6.34
N ALA A 149 -5.41 7.45 5.93
CA ALA A 149 -4.41 6.56 5.35
C ALA A 149 -3.81 7.12 4.04
N GLY A 150 -4.64 7.71 3.17
CA GLY A 150 -4.19 8.36 1.95
C GLY A 150 -3.29 9.58 2.20
N VAL A 151 -3.66 10.42 3.17
CA VAL A 151 -2.86 11.59 3.59
C VAL A 151 -1.50 11.13 4.15
N LEU A 152 -1.49 10.13 5.04
CA LEU A 152 -0.25 9.57 5.58
C LEU A 152 0.66 9.04 4.46
N GLY A 153 0.07 8.35 3.46
CA GLY A 153 0.79 7.87 2.28
C GLY A 153 1.45 8.99 1.46
N LEU A 154 0.73 10.10 1.24
CA LEU A 154 1.26 11.24 0.47
C LEU A 154 2.28 12.06 1.24
N VAL A 155 2.01 12.38 2.51
CA VAL A 155 2.95 13.10 3.37
C VAL A 155 4.22 12.28 3.53
N GLY A 156 4.09 10.97 3.80
CA GLY A 156 5.23 10.07 3.85
C GLY A 156 6.02 10.05 2.55
N THR A 157 5.37 10.02 1.39
CA THR A 157 6.06 10.06 0.08
C THR A 157 6.89 11.34 -0.07
N VAL A 158 6.32 12.50 0.28
CA VAL A 158 7.04 13.78 0.22
C VAL A 158 8.25 13.76 1.17
N LEU A 159 8.07 13.26 2.39
CA LEU A 159 9.16 13.14 3.36
C LEU A 159 10.25 12.18 2.86
N PHE A 160 9.88 11.07 2.26
CA PHE A 160 10.83 10.09 1.72
C PHE A 160 11.64 10.68 0.57
N VAL A 161 10.99 11.37 -0.37
CA VAL A 161 11.69 12.09 -1.45
C VAL A 161 12.64 13.15 -0.88
N ALA A 162 12.20 13.91 0.14
CA ALA A 162 13.05 14.90 0.78
C ALA A 162 14.28 14.28 1.47
N ILE A 163 14.11 13.15 2.18
CA ILE A 163 15.20 12.40 2.80
C ILE A 163 16.20 11.93 1.73
N GLN A 164 15.70 11.34 0.63
CA GLN A 164 16.54 10.90 -0.48
C GLN A 164 17.26 12.06 -1.18
N ALA A 165 16.68 13.26 -1.15
CA ALA A 165 17.30 14.49 -1.64
C ALA A 165 18.29 15.15 -0.65
N GLY A 166 18.55 14.53 0.51
CA GLY A 166 19.51 15.01 1.50
C GLY A 166 18.96 16.01 2.51
N ALA A 167 17.63 16.12 2.66
CA ALA A 167 17.05 16.94 3.72
C ALA A 167 17.48 16.44 5.12
N PRO A 168 17.74 17.33 6.10
CA PRO A 168 18.22 16.98 7.43
C PRO A 168 17.09 16.44 8.33
N LEU A 169 16.23 15.57 7.80
CA LEU A 169 15.01 15.06 8.46
C LEU A 169 15.26 13.82 9.34
N GLY A 170 16.53 13.51 9.65
CA GLY A 170 16.94 12.39 10.48
C GLY A 170 17.10 11.06 9.73
N ALA A 171 17.78 10.10 10.36
CA ALA A 171 18.18 8.82 9.77
C ALA A 171 17.08 7.73 9.86
N TYR A 172 15.83 8.06 9.55
CA TYR A 172 14.70 7.13 9.69
C TYR A 172 13.94 6.79 8.38
N PRO A 173 14.63 6.49 7.27
CA PRO A 173 13.94 6.17 6.01
C PRO A 173 13.08 4.91 6.13
N GLY A 174 13.46 3.96 7.00
CA GLY A 174 12.67 2.77 7.31
C GLY A 174 11.34 3.06 7.98
N LEU A 175 11.30 4.03 8.90
CA LEU A 175 10.06 4.50 9.53
C LEU A 175 9.16 5.17 8.50
N VAL A 176 9.74 6.06 7.69
CA VAL A 176 8.97 6.83 6.69
C VAL A 176 8.34 5.90 5.67
N GLU A 177 9.09 4.94 5.13
CA GLU A 177 8.53 4.00 4.16
C GLU A 177 7.40 3.13 4.74
N ARG A 178 7.51 2.69 6.00
CA ARG A 178 6.43 2.00 6.72
C ARG A 178 5.21 2.90 6.89
N ALA A 179 5.41 4.17 7.23
CA ALA A 179 4.34 5.14 7.35
C ALA A 179 3.64 5.44 6.00
N ILE A 180 4.34 5.25 4.88
CA ILE A 180 3.72 5.32 3.55
C ILE A 180 2.93 4.04 3.25
N SER A 181 3.56 2.88 3.48
CA SER A 181 3.09 1.58 2.98
C SER A 181 1.99 0.95 3.84
N TYR A 182 2.11 1.03 5.17
CA TYR A 182 1.26 0.27 6.10
C TYR A 182 -0.15 0.84 6.27
N PRO A 183 -0.38 2.17 6.31
CA PRO A 183 -1.73 2.69 6.50
C PRO A 183 -2.72 2.19 5.44
N ALA A 184 -2.29 2.12 4.17
CA ALA A 184 -3.11 1.60 3.09
C ALA A 184 -3.50 0.13 3.31
N LYS A 185 -2.51 -0.71 3.62
CA LYS A 185 -2.68 -2.14 3.91
C LYS A 185 -3.62 -2.38 5.09
N VAL A 186 -3.37 -1.68 6.21
CA VAL A 186 -4.19 -1.76 7.43
C VAL A 186 -5.62 -1.30 7.15
N TRP A 187 -5.80 -0.25 6.36
CA TRP A 187 -7.12 0.22 5.99
C TRP A 187 -7.91 -0.83 5.19
N PHE A 188 -7.29 -1.51 4.22
CA PHE A 188 -7.96 -2.57 3.46
C PHE A 188 -8.34 -3.76 4.33
N VAL A 189 -7.50 -4.14 5.30
CA VAL A 189 -7.85 -5.15 6.31
C VAL A 189 -9.07 -4.70 7.12
N ALA A 190 -9.06 -3.48 7.65
CA ALA A 190 -10.18 -2.93 8.40
C ALA A 190 -11.47 -2.84 7.55
N ALA A 191 -11.35 -2.46 6.27
CA ALA A 191 -12.45 -2.36 5.32
C ALA A 191 -13.06 -3.74 5.02
N ALA A 192 -12.24 -4.78 4.87
CA ALA A 192 -12.70 -6.15 4.67
C ALA A 192 -13.47 -6.67 5.90
N LEU A 193 -12.95 -6.43 7.11
CA LEU A 193 -13.59 -6.82 8.37
C LEU A 193 -14.89 -6.06 8.63
N ALA A 194 -14.88 -4.73 8.44
CA ALA A 194 -16.08 -3.89 8.53
C ALA A 194 -17.09 -4.22 7.43
N GLY A 195 -16.60 -4.75 6.31
CA GLY A 195 -17.40 -5.31 5.24
C GLY A 195 -18.31 -6.42 5.75
N GLY A 196 -17.84 -7.33 6.61
CA GLY A 196 -18.52 -8.57 7.00
C GLY A 196 -19.78 -8.47 7.85
N ARG A 197 -19.95 -7.40 8.62
CA ARG A 197 -21.12 -7.23 9.52
C ARG A 197 -22.34 -6.74 8.71
N ARG A 198 -23.35 -7.60 8.54
CA ARG A 198 -24.71 -7.22 8.11
C ARG A 198 -25.58 -7.10 9.34
#